data_AF-A0A6I1N5X6-F1
#
_entry.id   AF-A0A6I1N5X6-F1
#
_cell.length_a   1.000
_cell.length_b   1.000
_cell.length_c   1.000
_cell.angle_alpha   90.00
_cell.angle_beta   90.00
_cell.angle_gamma   90.00
#
_symmetry.space_group_name_H-M   'P 1'
#
loop_
_entity.id
_entity.type
_entity.pdbx_description
1 polymer ?
#
loop_
_entity_poly.entity_id
_entity_poly.type
_entity_poly.pdbx_seq_one_letter_code
_entity_poly.pdbx_strand_id
1 'polypeptide(L)'
;MMRLICLALLFGSGQVLAQACVVHSHGQRLDVKVCQENINIPAKLFSDGFCQPNLPGQKVEVEYVEQCPGGSFGVCGNAQVANMPYRQNIHYYGVATDAAYLKPFCEGQSQGHWQTP
;
A
#
# COMPACT_ATOMS: atom_id res chain seq x y z
N MET A 1 46.86 -8.77 -27.67
CA MET A 1 47.08 -7.42 -27.11
C MET A 1 45.77 -6.66 -27.19
N MET A 2 45.41 -5.98 -26.10
CA MET A 2 44.29 -5.03 -25.94
C MET A 2 42.88 -5.64 -25.99
N ARG A 3 42.30 -6.10 -24.87
CA ARG A 3 41.65 -5.29 -23.80
C ARG A 3 40.61 -4.32 -24.37
N LEU A 4 39.33 -4.53 -24.08
CA LEU A 4 38.59 -3.78 -23.06
C LEU A 4 37.07 -3.94 -23.26
N ILE A 5 36.46 -4.44 -22.19
CA ILE A 5 35.09 -4.15 -21.74
C ILE A 5 33.99 -4.92 -22.47
N CYS A 6 33.88 -6.20 -22.08
CA CYS A 6 32.57 -6.82 -21.93
C CYS A 6 31.70 -5.89 -21.06
N LEU A 7 30.74 -5.23 -21.70
CA LEU A 7 29.70 -4.44 -21.08
C LEU A 7 28.82 -5.39 -20.25
N ALA A 8 29.26 -5.68 -19.02
CA ALA A 8 28.49 -6.43 -18.04
C ALA A 8 27.29 -5.59 -17.63
N LEU A 9 26.18 -5.76 -18.36
CA LEU A 9 24.84 -5.38 -17.94
C LEU A 9 24.49 -6.19 -16.68
N LEU A 10 24.99 -5.73 -15.54
CA LEU A 10 24.41 -6.02 -14.23
C LEU A 10 23.09 -5.25 -14.15
N PHE A 11 22.08 -5.72 -14.88
CA PHE A 11 20.71 -5.54 -14.43
C PHE A 11 20.57 -6.37 -13.17
N GLY A 12 20.97 -5.78 -12.04
CA GLY A 12 20.53 -6.27 -10.74
C GLY A 12 19.02 -6.20 -10.77
N SER A 13 18.37 -7.34 -10.99
CA SER A 13 16.95 -7.52 -10.76
C SER A 13 16.73 -7.25 -9.28
N GLY A 14 16.57 -5.98 -8.92
CA GLY A 14 15.98 -5.60 -7.66
C GLY A 14 14.64 -6.28 -7.66
N GLN A 15 14.56 -7.42 -6.98
CA GLN A 15 13.31 -8.09 -6.71
C GLN A 15 12.53 -7.04 -5.92
N VAL A 16 11.65 -6.29 -6.59
CA VAL A 16 10.57 -5.58 -5.92
C VAL A 16 9.73 -6.71 -5.37
N LEU A 17 10.11 -7.18 -4.18
CA LEU A 17 9.29 -8.10 -3.42
C LEU A 17 8.00 -7.33 -3.22
N ALA A 18 6.96 -7.76 -3.92
CA ALA A 18 5.62 -7.27 -3.67
C ALA A 18 5.40 -7.41 -2.16
N GLN A 19 5.20 -6.27 -1.51
CA GLN A 19 5.12 -6.19 -0.07
C GLN A 19 3.79 -5.52 0.24
N ALA A 20 2.87 -6.28 0.80
CA ALA A 20 1.57 -5.80 1.20
C ALA A 20 1.27 -6.22 2.63
N CYS A 21 0.29 -5.55 3.22
CA CYS A 21 -0.20 -5.89 4.53
C CYS A 21 -1.67 -5.57 4.66
N VAL A 22 -2.44 -6.57 5.09
CA VAL A 22 -3.83 -6.42 5.45
C VAL A 22 -3.88 -5.96 6.90
N VAL A 23 -4.36 -4.74 7.11
CA VAL A 23 -4.57 -4.15 8.42
C VAL A 23 -6.06 -4.21 8.72
N HIS A 24 -6.40 -4.93 9.78
CA HIS A 24 -7.75 -5.00 10.31
C HIS A 24 -7.77 -4.34 11.69
N SER A 25 -8.46 -3.21 11.79
CA SER A 25 -8.66 -2.53 13.07
C SER A 25 -10.07 -2.78 13.59
N HIS A 26 -10.13 -3.29 14.81
CA HIS A 26 -11.36 -3.50 15.56
C HIS A 26 -11.51 -2.41 16.63
N GLY A 27 -12.54 -1.58 16.51
CA GLY A 27 -12.94 -0.60 17.51
C GLY A 27 -14.44 -0.66 17.80
N GLN A 28 -14.87 -0.07 18.92
CA GLN A 28 -16.30 -0.08 19.32
C GLN A 28 -17.25 0.61 18.33
N ARG A 29 -16.73 1.44 17.41
CA ARG A 29 -17.55 2.23 16.46
C ARG A 29 -17.20 2.03 14.99
N LEU A 30 -16.03 1.48 14.68
CA LEU A 30 -15.54 1.37 13.31
C LEU A 30 -14.67 0.11 13.21
N ASP A 31 -15.14 -0.84 12.42
CA ASP A 31 -14.37 -1.99 11.97
C ASP A 31 -13.82 -1.64 10.59
N VAL A 32 -12.50 -1.54 10.46
CA VAL A 32 -11.85 -1.10 9.23
C VAL A 32 -10.89 -2.18 8.78
N LYS A 33 -11.08 -2.62 7.53
CA LYS A 33 -10.14 -3.52 6.86
C LYS A 33 -9.60 -2.84 5.62
N VAL A 34 -8.29 -2.62 5.59
CA VAL A 34 -7.57 -2.07 4.45
C VAL A 34 -6.34 -2.92 4.16
N CYS A 35 -5.91 -2.95 2.91
CA CYS A 35 -4.62 -3.51 2.56
C CYS A 35 -3.77 -2.44 1.92
N GLN A 36 -2.57 -2.23 2.45
CA GLN A 36 -1.55 -1.36 1.87
C GLN A 36 -0.67 -2.23 0.98
N GLU A 37 -0.36 -1.77 -0.24
CA GLU A 37 0.52 -2.47 -1.18
C GLU A 37 1.65 -1.53 -1.64
N ASN A 38 2.87 -1.94 -1.35
CA ASN A 38 4.05 -1.13 -1.55
C ASN A 38 4.42 -1.00 -3.04
N ILE A 39 4.62 0.24 -3.53
CA ILE A 39 5.20 0.49 -4.86
C ILE A 39 6.69 0.84 -4.75
N ASN A 40 7.05 1.81 -3.90
CA ASN A 40 8.44 2.29 -3.80
C ASN A 40 8.86 2.75 -2.38
N ILE A 41 8.09 2.41 -1.35
CA ILE A 41 8.42 2.70 0.05
C ILE A 41 9.54 1.73 0.49
N PRO A 42 10.61 2.21 1.15
CA PRO A 42 11.64 1.33 1.71
C PRO A 42 11.01 0.28 2.64
N ALA A 43 11.38 -1.00 2.47
CA ALA A 43 10.64 -2.12 3.06
C ALA A 43 10.43 -2.03 4.58
N LYS A 44 11.47 -1.58 5.31
CA LYS A 44 11.38 -1.35 6.77
C LYS A 44 10.42 -0.22 7.11
N LEU A 45 10.46 0.88 6.35
CA LEU A 45 9.54 2.01 6.53
C LEU A 45 8.09 1.59 6.23
N PHE A 46 7.87 0.76 5.20
CA PHE A 46 6.56 0.23 4.86
C PHE A 46 5.99 -0.62 6.02
N SER A 47 6.77 -1.61 6.46
CA SER A 47 6.38 -2.53 7.54
C SER A 47 6.10 -1.79 8.85
N ASP A 48 7.01 -0.90 9.27
CA ASP A 48 6.92 -0.28 10.59
C ASP A 48 5.96 0.92 10.59
N GLY A 49 5.84 1.64 9.48
CA GLY A 49 5.11 2.91 9.39
C GLY A 49 3.70 2.80 8.83
N PHE A 50 3.44 1.85 7.92
CA PHE A 50 2.17 1.75 7.20
C PHE A 50 1.38 0.50 7.57
N CYS A 51 2.07 -0.61 7.83
CA CYS A 51 1.42 -1.86 8.22
C CYS A 51 1.06 -1.92 9.70
N GLN A 52 1.66 -1.09 10.56
CA GLN A 52 1.44 -1.11 12.00
C GLN A 52 0.90 0.23 12.52
N PRO A 53 -0.30 0.67 12.11
CA PRO A 53 -0.85 1.92 12.63
C PRO A 53 -1.15 1.78 14.13
N ASN A 54 -0.67 2.74 14.92
CA ASN A 54 -1.03 2.83 16.33
C ASN A 54 -2.34 3.63 16.47
N LEU A 55 -3.46 2.93 16.64
CA LEU A 55 -4.79 3.53 16.81
C LEU A 55 -5.21 3.41 18.29
N PRO A 56 -5.19 4.52 19.07
CA PRO A 56 -5.53 4.47 20.48
C PRO A 56 -6.92 3.87 20.73
N GLY A 57 -6.97 2.87 21.61
CA GLY A 57 -8.22 2.21 21.99
C GLY A 57 -8.78 1.22 20.96
N GLN A 58 -8.01 0.83 19.94
CA GLN A 58 -8.40 -0.17 18.95
C GLN A 58 -7.44 -1.36 18.96
N LYS A 59 -7.96 -2.55 18.70
CA LYS A 59 -7.14 -3.75 18.47
C LYS A 59 -6.83 -3.81 16.98
N VAL A 60 -5.54 -3.76 16.63
CA VAL A 60 -5.08 -3.84 15.24
C VAL A 60 -4.46 -5.20 15.01
N GLU A 61 -4.94 -5.91 14.00
CA GLU A 61 -4.39 -7.15 13.48
C GLU A 61 -3.77 -6.90 12.11
N VAL A 62 -2.59 -7.45 11.89
CA VAL A 62 -1.80 -7.21 10.68
C VAL A 62 -1.37 -8.54 10.10
N GLU A 63 -1.71 -8.77 8.84
CA GLU A 63 -1.27 -9.93 8.07
C GLU A 63 -0.36 -9.43 6.93
N TYR A 64 0.88 -9.88 6.92
CA TYR A 64 1.82 -9.58 5.85
C TYR A 64 1.63 -10.58 4.71
N VAL A 65 1.43 -10.06 3.51
CA VAL A 65 1.16 -10.83 2.29
C VAL A 65 2.00 -10.28 1.15
N GLU A 66 2.19 -11.07 0.10
CA GLU A 66 2.93 -10.59 -1.08
C GLU A 66 2.12 -9.54 -1.85
N GLN A 67 0.82 -9.76 -1.99
CA GLN A 67 -0.08 -8.88 -2.75
C GLN A 67 -1.40 -8.72 -2.00
N CYS A 68 -2.07 -7.59 -2.21
CA CYS A 68 -3.38 -7.40 -1.58
C CYS A 68 -4.41 -8.39 -2.14
N PRO A 69 -5.19 -9.06 -1.28
CA PRO A 69 -6.17 -10.03 -1.74
C PRO A 69 -7.28 -9.36 -2.57
N GLY A 70 -7.96 -10.16 -3.40
CA GLY A 70 -9.15 -9.71 -4.10
C GLY A 70 -10.32 -9.39 -3.15
N GLY A 71 -11.39 -8.81 -3.70
CA GLY A 71 -12.63 -8.55 -2.95
C GLY A 71 -12.70 -7.19 -2.25
N SER A 72 -11.72 -6.30 -2.48
CA SER A 72 -11.86 -4.89 -2.15
C SER A 72 -12.95 -4.25 -3.00
N PHE A 73 -13.75 -3.34 -2.43
CA PHE A 73 -14.77 -2.60 -3.17
C PHE A 73 -14.20 -1.38 -3.92
N GLY A 74 -12.96 -1.01 -3.61
CA GLY A 74 -12.29 0.14 -4.19
C GLY A 74 -10.80 0.10 -3.91
N VAL A 75 -10.01 0.59 -4.86
CA VAL A 75 -8.56 0.71 -4.74
C VAL A 75 -8.16 2.15 -5.02
N CYS A 76 -7.42 2.76 -4.10
CA CYS A 76 -6.69 3.98 -4.38
C CYS A 76 -5.33 3.62 -4.95
N GLY A 77 -5.23 3.60 -6.28
CA GLY A 77 -4.01 3.25 -6.98
C GLY A 77 -3.00 4.39 -7.01
N ASN A 78 -1.71 4.06 -6.91
CA ASN A 78 -0.60 5.02 -7.02
C ASN A 78 -0.69 6.21 -6.02
N ALA A 79 -1.31 5.97 -4.87
CA ALA A 79 -1.52 6.95 -3.81
C ALA A 79 -0.18 7.45 -3.26
N GLN A 80 0.00 8.76 -3.23
CA GLN A 80 1.16 9.42 -2.66
C GLN A 80 1.05 9.49 -1.13
N VAL A 81 2.13 9.11 -0.46
CA VAL A 81 2.30 9.33 0.97
C VAL A 81 2.50 10.82 1.23
N ALA A 82 1.71 11.38 2.16
CA ALA A 82 1.75 12.80 2.48
C ALA A 82 3.18 13.29 2.81
N ASN A 83 3.59 14.38 2.16
CA ASN A 83 4.90 15.01 2.31
C ASN A 83 6.12 14.12 1.97
N MET A 84 5.91 12.98 1.32
CA MET A 84 6.97 12.04 0.95
C MET A 84 6.89 11.74 -0.55
N PRO A 85 8.02 11.36 -1.19
CA PRO A 85 8.03 10.98 -2.61
C PRO A 85 7.54 9.54 -2.85
N TYR A 86 6.97 8.89 -1.82
CA TYR A 86 6.60 7.49 -1.88
C TYR A 86 5.16 7.27 -2.33
N ARG A 87 4.93 6.11 -2.92
CA ARG A 87 3.65 5.67 -3.48
C ARG A 87 3.31 4.26 -3.03
N GLN A 88 2.01 3.98 -2.97
CA GLN A 88 1.42 2.69 -2.65
C GLN A 88 0.04 2.54 -3.28
N ASN A 89 -0.48 1.32 -3.36
CA ASN A 89 -1.90 1.10 -3.57
C ASN A 89 -2.58 0.88 -2.21
N ILE A 90 -3.83 1.32 -2.08
CA ILE A 90 -4.63 1.12 -0.88
C ILE A 90 -5.94 0.45 -1.27
N HIS A 91 -6.13 -0.78 -0.83
CA HIS A 91 -7.32 -1.59 -1.10
C HIS A 91 -8.28 -1.47 0.09
N TYR A 92 -9.53 -1.10 -0.18
CA TYR A 92 -10.55 -0.92 0.85
C TYR A 92 -11.53 -2.09 0.83
N TYR A 93 -11.73 -2.72 1.99
CA TYR A 93 -12.67 -3.82 2.18
C TYR A 93 -13.77 -3.39 3.14
N GLY A 94 -14.95 -4.00 3.02
CA GLY A 94 -16.12 -3.65 3.84
C GLY A 94 -17.26 -3.12 2.99
N VAL A 95 -17.82 -1.97 3.38
CA VAL A 95 -19.07 -1.45 2.81
C VAL A 95 -18.81 -0.53 1.63
N ALA A 96 -19.30 -0.90 0.44
CA ALA A 96 -19.08 -0.15 -0.79
C ALA A 96 -19.56 1.31 -0.75
N THR A 97 -20.52 1.66 0.10
CA THR A 97 -21.01 3.04 0.27
C THR A 97 -19.94 3.98 0.81
N ASP A 98 -18.91 3.47 1.48
CA ASP A 98 -17.80 4.26 2.00
C ASP A 98 -16.94 4.85 0.87
N ALA A 99 -17.05 4.33 -0.36
CA ALA A 99 -16.44 4.90 -1.56
C ALA A 99 -16.83 6.37 -1.77
N ALA A 100 -18.01 6.81 -1.30
CA ALA A 100 -18.44 8.21 -1.38
C ALA A 100 -17.48 9.16 -0.64
N TYR A 101 -16.79 8.68 0.40
CA TYR A 101 -15.80 9.45 1.17
C TYR A 101 -14.37 9.12 0.74
N LEU A 102 -14.09 7.84 0.45
CA LEU A 102 -12.74 7.37 0.15
C LEU A 102 -12.26 7.77 -1.25
N LYS A 103 -13.15 7.82 -2.25
CA LYS A 103 -12.81 8.27 -3.60
C LYS A 103 -12.30 9.72 -3.64
N PRO A 104 -13.03 10.73 -3.12
CA PRO A 104 -12.53 12.11 -3.16
C PRO A 104 -11.26 12.30 -2.34
N PHE A 105 -11.09 11.55 -1.24
CA PHE A 105 -9.84 11.56 -0.48
C PHE A 105 -8.67 10.99 -1.30
N CYS A 106 -8.88 9.86 -1.96
CA CYS A 106 -7.88 9.22 -2.82
C CYS A 106 -7.38 10.18 -3.91
N GLU A 107 -8.31 10.76 -4.66
CA GLU A 107 -8.00 11.59 -5.83
C GLU A 107 -7.47 12.97 -5.43
N GLY A 108 -8.03 13.58 -4.38
CA GLY A 108 -7.67 14.92 -3.93
C GLY A 108 -6.46 14.97 -3.00
N GLN A 109 -6.51 14.22 -1.89
CA GLN A 109 -5.50 14.31 -0.84
C GLN A 109 -4.31 13.39 -1.12
N SER A 110 -4.58 12.15 -1.51
CA SER A 110 -3.53 11.17 -1.79
C SER A 110 -2.98 11.26 -3.21
N GLN A 111 -3.55 12.11 -4.08
CA GLN A 111 -3.14 12.24 -5.49
C GLN A 111 -3.05 10.88 -6.21
N GLY A 112 -3.92 9.96 -5.82
CA GLY A 112 -4.04 8.63 -6.41
C GLY A 112 -5.12 8.60 -7.49
N HIS A 113 -5.35 7.41 -8.04
CA HIS A 113 -6.42 7.14 -8.99
C HIS A 113 -7.37 6.10 -8.40
N TRP A 114 -8.64 6.48 -8.27
CA TRP A 114 -9.65 5.54 -7.80
C TRP A 114 -9.96 4.49 -8.86
N GLN A 115 -9.92 3.23 -8.46
CA GLN A 115 -10.23 2.07 -9.29
C GLN A 115 -11.33 1.26 -8.62
N THR A 116 -12.30 0.82 -9.42
CA THR A 116 -13.28 -0.19 -8.99
C THR A 116 -12.77 -1.53 -9.50
N PRO A 117 -12.38 -2.47 -8.61
CA PRO A 117 -11.80 -3.77 -8.97
C PRO A 117 -12.74 -4.68 -9.74
#